data_AF-A0A699YEC8-F1
#
_entry.id   AF-A0A699YEC8-F1
#
_cell.length_a   1.000
_cell.length_b   1.000
_cell.length_c   1.000
_cell.angle_alpha   90.00
_cell.angle_beta   90.00
_cell.angle_gamma   90.00
#
_symmetry.space_group_name_H-M   'P 1'
#
loop_
_entity.id
_entity.type
_entity.pdbx_description
1 polymer ?
#
loop_
_entity_poly.entity_id
_entity_poly.type
_entity_poly.pdbx_seq_one_letter_code
_entity_poly.pdbx_strand_id
1 'polypeptide(L)'
;MLPMPCPWPPGVLDLLHALADMPAAAATCLVTGNLEPIGWAKMQALGILELFTKPRFGGFGSDLCSGNTEESWRDRSDLVSLAAVKGSQLLPGAEEGFAARYHIGDTPMDIQAALAAGAKAVGVTTGIYSREELLAAAPPGVVYSVELPHTWHGRPPPAPPWDGTPPGALLVLDSLEDTSAVLKAFGLAG
;
A
#
# COMPACT_ATOMS: atom_id res chain seq x y z
N MET A 1 17.69 -25.83 11.05
CA MET A 1 16.57 -24.87 11.01
C MET A 1 16.35 -24.51 9.55
N LEU A 2 15.21 -24.91 8.97
CA LEU A 2 14.78 -24.37 7.68
C LEU A 2 14.46 -22.87 7.91
N PRO A 3 14.84 -21.96 7.00
CA PRO A 3 14.41 -20.58 7.10
C PRO A 3 12.87 -20.57 7.16
N MET A 4 12.31 -19.79 8.08
CA MET A 4 10.86 -19.59 8.12
C MET A 4 10.42 -19.08 6.74
N PRO A 5 9.31 -19.59 6.17
CA PRO A 5 8.82 -19.08 4.90
C PRO A 5 8.64 -17.57 5.02
N CYS A 6 9.21 -16.82 4.07
CA CYS A 6 9.06 -15.38 3.99
C CYS A 6 7.55 -15.08 3.93
N PRO A 7 6.96 -14.36 4.90
CA PRO A 7 5.52 -14.15 4.98
C PRO A 7 5.02 -13.18 3.91
N TRP A 8 5.90 -12.68 3.05
CA TRP A 8 5.61 -11.62 2.09
C TRP A 8 5.37 -12.17 0.70
N PRO A 9 4.44 -11.58 -0.05
CA PRO A 9 4.43 -11.76 -1.49
C PRO A 9 5.79 -11.38 -2.09
N PRO A 10 6.35 -12.20 -2.99
CA PRO A 10 7.64 -11.96 -3.62
C PRO A 10 7.76 -10.54 -4.18
N GLY A 11 8.79 -9.78 -3.76
CA GLY A 11 9.07 -8.43 -4.26
C GLY A 11 8.51 -7.26 -3.44
N VAL A 12 7.57 -7.47 -2.51
CA VAL A 12 7.05 -6.38 -1.64
C VAL A 12 8.17 -5.81 -0.75
N LEU A 13 8.94 -6.69 -0.12
CA LEU A 13 10.03 -6.28 0.77
C LEU A 13 11.15 -5.55 0.01
N ASP A 14 11.47 -6.01 -1.20
CA ASP A 14 12.49 -5.37 -2.05
C ASP A 14 12.04 -3.99 -2.54
N LEU A 15 10.77 -3.85 -2.88
CA LEU A 15 10.19 -2.54 -3.22
C LEU A 15 10.28 -1.58 -2.02
N LEU A 16 9.87 -2.04 -0.82
CA LEU A 16 9.94 -1.22 0.39
C LEU A 16 11.38 -0.80 0.71
N HIS A 17 12.35 -1.70 0.60
CA HIS A 17 13.77 -1.35 0.77
C HIS A 17 14.24 -0.35 -0.28
N ALA A 18 13.94 -0.57 -1.56
CA ALA A 18 14.34 0.34 -2.63
C ALA A 18 13.75 1.74 -2.45
N LEU A 19 12.51 1.86 -1.95
CA LEU A 19 11.88 3.14 -1.65
C LEU A 19 12.49 3.79 -0.40
N ALA A 20 12.77 3.01 0.64
CA ALA A 20 13.43 3.50 1.84
C ALA A 20 14.84 4.05 1.56
N ASP A 21 15.54 3.48 0.56
CA ASP A 21 16.84 3.96 0.08
C ASP A 21 16.76 5.22 -0.80
N MET A 22 15.55 5.62 -1.23
CA MET A 22 15.31 6.78 -2.11
C MET A 22 14.30 7.79 -1.52
N PRO A 23 14.52 8.32 -0.31
CA PRO A 23 13.55 9.18 0.38
C PRO A 23 13.32 10.53 -0.32
N ALA A 24 14.24 10.97 -1.19
CA ALA A 24 14.05 12.15 -2.03
C ALA A 24 13.13 11.89 -3.25
N ALA A 25 12.98 10.63 -3.65
CA ALA A 25 12.15 10.24 -4.79
C ALA A 25 10.71 9.95 -4.36
N ALA A 26 10.53 9.24 -3.24
CA ALA A 26 9.22 8.84 -2.77
C ALA A 26 9.10 8.80 -1.25
N ALA A 27 7.92 9.13 -0.75
CA ALA A 27 7.49 8.85 0.62
C ALA A 27 6.54 7.65 0.66
N THR A 28 6.61 6.86 1.71
CA THR A 28 5.74 5.70 1.98
C THR A 28 4.93 5.92 3.26
N CYS A 29 3.64 5.61 3.21
CA CYS A 29 2.73 5.69 4.35
C CYS A 29 1.76 4.51 4.39
N LEU A 30 1.07 4.34 5.51
CA LEU A 30 0.10 3.26 5.73
C LEU A 30 -1.33 3.80 5.68
N VAL A 31 -2.21 3.15 4.93
CA VAL A 31 -3.66 3.32 5.07
C VAL A 31 -4.28 2.02 5.52
N THR A 32 -5.23 2.08 6.46
CA THR A 32 -5.90 0.89 6.98
C THR A 32 -7.19 1.26 7.72
N GLY A 33 -8.20 0.40 7.67
CA GLY A 33 -9.39 0.52 8.53
C GLY A 33 -9.12 0.20 10.01
N ASN A 34 -7.93 -0.29 10.36
CA ASN A 34 -7.53 -0.50 11.75
C ASN A 34 -7.28 0.84 12.47
N LEU A 35 -7.39 0.84 13.80
CA LEU A 35 -6.90 1.95 14.63
C LEU A 35 -5.40 2.13 14.42
N GLU A 36 -4.91 3.38 14.46
CA GLU A 36 -3.50 3.69 14.21
C GLU A 36 -2.50 2.85 15.03
N PRO A 37 -2.65 2.68 16.36
CA PRO A 37 -1.72 1.86 17.13
C PRO A 37 -1.72 0.39 16.69
N ILE A 38 -2.86 -0.12 16.22
CA ILE A 38 -3.01 -1.50 15.73
C ILE A 38 -2.30 -1.64 14.38
N GLY A 39 -2.54 -0.70 13.45
CA GLY A 39 -1.86 -0.68 12.15
C GLY A 39 -0.34 -0.67 12.28
N TRP A 40 0.21 0.22 13.13
CA TRP A 40 1.66 0.26 13.35
C TRP A 40 2.20 -0.94 14.11
N ALA A 41 1.48 -1.45 15.13
CA ALA A 41 1.89 -2.66 15.84
C ALA A 41 2.00 -3.88 14.92
N LYS A 42 1.11 -3.96 13.92
CA LYS A 42 1.17 -4.99 12.88
C LYS A 42 2.40 -4.84 12.00
N MET A 43 2.69 -3.63 11.51
CA MET A 43 3.93 -3.39 10.74
C MET A 43 5.20 -3.69 11.55
N GLN A 44 5.16 -3.47 12.87
CA GLN A 44 6.24 -3.82 13.79
C GLN A 44 6.41 -5.34 13.92
N ALA A 45 5.32 -6.08 14.13
CA ALA A 45 5.33 -7.54 14.25
C ALA A 45 5.82 -8.20 12.96
N LEU A 46 5.54 -7.56 11.83
CA LEU A 46 5.98 -7.97 10.51
C LEU A 46 7.43 -7.58 10.19
N GLY A 47 8.06 -6.72 11.00
CA GLY A 47 9.47 -6.32 10.83
C GLY A 47 9.72 -5.30 9.71
N ILE A 48 8.68 -4.66 9.17
CA ILE A 48 8.78 -3.67 8.08
C ILE A 48 8.51 -2.23 8.52
N LEU A 49 8.19 -2.02 9.80
CA LEU A 49 7.88 -0.69 10.33
C LEU A 49 8.99 0.36 10.06
N GLU A 50 10.25 -0.07 10.06
CA GLU A 50 11.40 0.81 9.81
C GLU A 50 11.57 1.20 8.34
N LEU A 51 10.85 0.56 7.41
CA LEU A 51 10.89 0.86 5.97
C LEU A 51 9.88 1.95 5.55
N PHE A 52 9.01 2.37 6.47
CA PHE A 52 8.09 3.49 6.24
C PHE A 52 8.79 4.83 6.47
N THR A 53 8.41 5.85 5.69
CA THR A 53 8.95 7.21 5.81
C THR A 53 8.76 7.77 7.22
N LYS A 54 9.75 8.55 7.69
CA LYS A 54 9.76 9.20 9.00
C LYS A 54 9.55 10.72 8.86
N PRO A 55 8.77 11.38 9.76
CA PRO A 55 7.93 10.76 10.78
C PRO A 55 6.85 9.88 10.14
N ARG A 56 6.48 8.79 10.80
CA ARG A 56 5.48 7.86 10.28
C ARG A 56 4.11 8.53 10.24
N PHE A 57 3.38 8.32 9.16
CA PHE A 57 2.06 8.90 8.93
C PHE A 57 1.20 7.95 8.11
N GLY A 58 -0.08 8.27 8.03
CA GLY A 58 -1.06 7.40 7.40
C GLY A 58 -2.50 7.87 7.58
N GLY A 59 -3.42 7.10 7.01
CA GLY A 59 -4.86 7.25 7.21
C GLY A 59 -5.40 6.00 7.90
N PHE A 60 -6.00 6.17 9.07
CA PHE A 60 -6.39 5.06 9.93
C PHE A 60 -7.89 5.07 10.22
N GLY A 61 -8.47 3.92 10.57
CA GLY A 61 -9.85 3.85 11.04
C GLY A 61 -10.11 4.67 12.31
N SER A 62 -9.06 5.06 13.05
CA SER A 62 -9.13 6.02 14.15
C SER A 62 -9.31 7.47 13.70
N ASP A 63 -8.98 7.80 12.45
CA ASP A 63 -9.22 9.11 11.84
C ASP A 63 -10.66 9.21 11.30
N LEU A 64 -11.12 8.16 10.63
CA LEU A 64 -12.44 8.10 10.00
C LEU A 64 -12.93 6.65 9.92
N CYS A 65 -14.19 6.45 10.31
CA CYS A 65 -14.93 5.20 10.11
C CYS A 65 -16.42 5.53 10.03
N SER A 66 -17.03 5.34 8.87
CA SER A 66 -18.48 5.57 8.67
C SER A 66 -19.33 4.41 9.20
N GLY A 67 -18.71 3.25 9.44
CA GLY A 67 -19.40 2.01 9.78
C GLY A 67 -20.11 1.35 8.59
N ASN A 68 -20.02 1.92 7.39
CA ASN A 68 -20.57 1.32 6.19
C ASN A 68 -19.58 0.31 5.59
N THR A 69 -19.85 -0.98 5.82
CA THR A 69 -19.01 -2.07 5.30
C THR A 69 -19.30 -2.40 3.83
N GLU A 70 -20.46 -2.02 3.29
CA GLU A 70 -20.83 -2.26 1.89
C GLU A 70 -20.06 -1.35 0.94
N GLU A 71 -19.75 -0.13 1.36
CA GLU A 71 -19.01 0.86 0.59
C GLU A 71 -17.69 1.27 1.26
N SER A 72 -16.97 0.31 1.85
CA SER A 72 -15.73 0.57 2.60
C SER A 72 -14.62 1.26 1.78
N TRP A 73 -14.71 1.23 0.44
CA TRP A 73 -13.82 1.98 -0.46
C TRP A 73 -13.95 3.50 -0.29
N ARG A 74 -15.10 4.03 0.16
CA ARG A 74 -15.30 5.47 0.41
C ARG A 74 -14.49 5.94 1.60
N ASP A 75 -14.61 5.25 2.74
CA ASP A 75 -13.80 5.51 3.92
C ASP A 75 -12.31 5.42 3.54
N ARG A 76 -11.92 4.39 2.81
CA ARG A 76 -10.54 4.21 2.35
C ARG A 76 -10.06 5.34 1.44
N SER A 77 -10.89 5.82 0.51
CA SER A 77 -10.58 7.00 -0.32
C SER A 77 -10.30 8.24 0.53
N ASP A 78 -11.12 8.47 1.55
CA ASP A 78 -10.94 9.59 2.47
C ASP A 78 -9.67 9.43 3.31
N LEU A 79 -9.35 8.21 3.76
CA LEU A 79 -8.10 7.89 4.44
C LEU A 79 -6.87 8.09 3.55
N VAL A 80 -6.91 7.70 2.28
CA VAL A 80 -5.85 7.96 1.29
C VAL A 80 -5.64 9.46 1.10
N SER A 81 -6.73 10.22 0.99
CA SER A 81 -6.69 11.67 0.87
C SER A 81 -6.12 12.33 2.11
N LEU A 82 -6.53 11.89 3.30
CA LEU A 82 -6.02 12.35 4.59
C LEU A 82 -4.54 12.04 4.76
N ALA A 83 -4.10 10.84 4.37
CA ALA A 83 -2.69 10.46 4.43
C ALA A 83 -1.83 11.39 3.56
N ALA A 84 -2.31 11.80 2.39
CA ALA A 84 -1.63 12.77 1.54
C ALA A 84 -1.54 14.16 2.20
N VAL A 85 -2.61 14.63 2.84
CA VAL A 85 -2.61 15.91 3.57
C VAL A 85 -1.66 15.86 4.78
N LYS A 86 -1.67 14.77 5.55
CA LYS A 86 -0.72 14.59 6.65
C LYS A 86 0.72 14.57 6.14
N GLY A 87 0.97 13.88 5.03
CA GLY A 87 2.28 13.83 4.38
C GLY A 87 2.80 15.21 3.97
N SER A 88 1.97 16.04 3.33
CA SER A 88 2.36 17.39 2.91
C SER A 88 2.66 18.34 4.08
N GLN A 89 2.08 18.08 5.25
CA GLN A 89 2.32 18.86 6.47
C GLN A 89 3.55 18.41 7.25
N LEU A 90 3.89 17.12 7.17
CA LEU A 90 4.94 16.49 7.96
C LEU A 90 6.30 16.41 7.25
N LEU A 91 6.29 16.29 5.92
CA LEU A 91 7.49 16.04 5.13
C LEU A 91 8.05 17.34 4.53
N PRO A 92 9.33 17.65 4.78
CA PRO A 92 9.99 18.77 4.12
C PRO A 92 9.98 18.62 2.60
N GLY A 93 9.67 19.70 1.88
CA GLY A 93 9.62 19.70 0.41
C GLY A 93 8.32 19.15 -0.18
N ALA A 94 7.34 18.78 0.65
CA ALA A 94 6.01 18.34 0.21
C ALA A 94 4.92 19.39 0.49
N GLU A 95 5.28 20.64 0.78
CA GLU A 95 4.36 21.70 1.22
C GLU A 95 3.32 22.07 0.13
N GLU A 96 3.71 21.96 -1.14
CA GLU A 96 2.82 22.14 -2.30
C GLU A 96 2.06 20.86 -2.68
N GLY A 97 2.23 19.79 -1.90
CA GLY A 97 1.69 18.46 -2.15
C GLY A 97 2.65 17.54 -2.91
N PHE A 98 2.15 16.36 -3.27
CA PHE A 98 2.92 15.33 -3.97
C PHE A 98 2.69 15.38 -5.47
N ALA A 99 3.76 15.29 -6.25
CA ALA A 99 3.72 15.32 -7.72
C ALA A 99 2.94 14.13 -8.30
N ALA A 100 2.94 13.00 -7.60
CA ALA A 100 2.12 11.84 -7.90
C ALA A 100 1.72 11.14 -6.61
N ARG A 101 0.51 10.55 -6.60
CA ARG A 101 0.04 9.69 -5.50
C ARG A 101 -0.30 8.34 -6.09
N TYR A 102 0.12 7.28 -5.41
CA TYR A 102 -0.15 5.91 -5.80
C TYR A 102 -0.78 5.19 -4.61
N HIS A 103 -1.82 4.42 -4.84
CA HIS A 103 -2.41 3.55 -3.82
C HIS A 103 -2.27 2.10 -4.27
N ILE A 104 -1.61 1.31 -3.44
CA ILE A 104 -1.36 -0.11 -3.68
C ILE A 104 -2.35 -0.93 -2.88
N GLY A 105 -3.04 -1.82 -3.58
CA GLY A 105 -3.91 -2.84 -3.00
C GLY A 105 -4.19 -3.94 -4.01
N ASP A 106 -5.00 -4.90 -3.62
CA ASP A 106 -5.24 -6.13 -4.38
C ASP A 106 -6.69 -6.59 -4.31
N THR A 107 -7.56 -5.66 -3.95
CA THR A 107 -8.99 -5.76 -4.13
C THR A 107 -9.49 -4.70 -5.12
N PRO A 108 -10.61 -4.96 -5.82
CA PRO A 108 -11.32 -3.94 -6.58
C PRO A 108 -11.68 -2.69 -5.74
N MET A 109 -11.88 -2.84 -4.42
CA MET A 109 -12.17 -1.71 -3.53
C MET A 109 -10.98 -0.77 -3.39
N ASP A 110 -9.76 -1.30 -3.39
CA ASP A 110 -8.53 -0.47 -3.31
C ASP A 110 -8.36 0.33 -4.60
N ILE A 111 -8.67 -0.28 -5.74
CA ILE A 111 -8.69 0.40 -7.03
C ILE A 111 -9.71 1.56 -6.99
N GLN A 112 -10.93 1.31 -6.54
CA GLN A 112 -11.97 2.35 -6.43
C GLN A 112 -11.55 3.47 -5.46
N ALA A 113 -10.99 3.12 -4.30
CA ALA A 113 -10.51 4.07 -3.31
C ALA A 113 -9.39 4.96 -3.86
N ALA A 114 -8.43 4.37 -4.59
CA ALA A 114 -7.35 5.10 -5.24
C ALA A 114 -7.89 6.15 -6.20
N LEU A 115 -8.79 5.74 -7.10
CA LEU A 115 -9.38 6.60 -8.13
C LEU A 115 -10.17 7.74 -7.50
N ALA A 116 -11.00 7.44 -6.52
CA ALA A 116 -11.82 8.42 -5.81
C ALA A 116 -10.97 9.44 -5.03
N ALA A 117 -9.83 9.01 -4.49
CA ALA A 117 -8.88 9.89 -3.82
C ALA A 117 -8.02 10.72 -4.81
N GLY A 118 -8.14 10.49 -6.12
CA GLY A 118 -7.28 11.10 -7.15
C GLY A 118 -5.84 10.59 -7.11
N ALA A 119 -5.65 9.34 -6.67
CA ALA A 119 -4.39 8.61 -6.73
C ALA A 119 -4.40 7.63 -7.92
N LYS A 120 -3.22 7.24 -8.38
CA LYS A 120 -3.03 6.16 -9.34
C LYS A 120 -3.20 4.82 -8.63
N ALA A 121 -4.02 3.95 -9.18
CA ALA A 121 -4.27 2.64 -8.62
C ALA A 121 -3.18 1.64 -9.06
N VAL A 122 -2.61 0.91 -8.12
CA VAL A 122 -1.67 -0.19 -8.38
C VAL A 122 -2.25 -1.46 -7.78
N GLY A 123 -2.85 -2.27 -8.64
CA GLY A 123 -3.37 -3.59 -8.32
C GLY A 123 -2.25 -4.62 -8.24
N VAL A 124 -2.06 -5.28 -7.10
CA VAL A 124 -1.18 -6.44 -7.01
C VAL A 124 -2.02 -7.71 -7.00
N THR A 125 -1.52 -8.80 -7.61
CA THR A 125 -2.29 -10.05 -7.77
C THR A 125 -2.03 -11.04 -6.64
N THR A 126 -1.82 -10.51 -5.43
CA THR A 126 -1.50 -11.28 -4.22
C THR A 126 -2.75 -11.75 -3.47
N GLY A 127 -3.88 -11.11 -3.75
CA GLY A 127 -5.19 -11.43 -3.20
C GLY A 127 -5.91 -12.55 -3.95
N ILE A 128 -7.20 -12.68 -3.67
CA ILE A 128 -8.09 -13.62 -4.38
C ILE A 128 -8.50 -13.15 -5.77
N TYR A 129 -8.25 -11.87 -6.08
CA TYR A 129 -8.69 -11.25 -7.32
C TYR A 129 -7.62 -11.39 -8.41
N SER A 130 -8.07 -11.84 -9.57
CA SER A 130 -7.28 -11.92 -10.79
C SER A 130 -6.90 -10.53 -11.31
N ARG A 131 -5.89 -10.51 -12.17
CA ARG A 131 -5.48 -9.29 -12.89
C ARG A 131 -6.64 -8.67 -13.65
N GLU A 132 -7.44 -9.49 -14.33
CA GLU A 132 -8.59 -9.06 -15.11
C GLU A 132 -9.65 -8.41 -14.24
N GLU A 133 -9.91 -8.96 -13.04
CA GLU A 133 -10.85 -8.39 -12.08
C GLU A 133 -10.37 -7.03 -11.53
N LEU A 134 -9.08 -6.90 -11.25
CA LEU A 134 -8.50 -5.62 -10.80
C LEU A 134 -8.51 -4.56 -11.91
N LEU A 135 -8.22 -4.95 -13.15
CA LEU A 135 -8.29 -4.04 -14.30
C LEU A 135 -9.74 -3.62 -14.62
N ALA A 136 -10.70 -4.52 -14.45
CA ALA A 136 -12.12 -4.24 -14.67
C ALA A 136 -12.71 -3.26 -13.64
N ALA A 137 -12.06 -3.12 -12.48
CA ALA A 137 -12.47 -2.19 -11.42
C ALA A 137 -12.15 -0.71 -11.74
N ALA A 138 -11.50 -0.42 -12.87
CA ALA A 138 -11.11 0.93 -13.26
C ALA A 138 -11.39 1.26 -14.74
N PRO A 139 -11.43 2.55 -15.09
CA PRO A 139 -11.33 2.98 -16.47
C PRO A 139 -10.02 2.48 -17.12
N PRO A 140 -10.02 2.19 -18.44
CA PRO A 140 -8.82 1.78 -19.15
C PRO A 140 -7.66 2.77 -18.97
N GLY A 141 -6.44 2.25 -18.70
CA GLY A 141 -5.22 3.05 -18.60
C GLY A 141 -4.94 3.72 -17.25
N VAL A 142 -5.76 3.46 -16.22
CA VAL A 142 -5.61 4.09 -14.89
C VAL A 142 -5.10 3.14 -13.81
N VAL A 143 -5.05 1.83 -14.09
CA VAL A 143 -4.54 0.79 -13.18
C VAL A 143 -3.26 0.19 -13.72
N TYR A 144 -2.27 0.14 -12.85
CA TYR A 144 -1.10 -0.70 -13.02
C TYR A 144 -1.36 -2.03 -12.34
N SER A 145 -1.17 -3.15 -13.05
CA SER A 145 -1.21 -4.48 -12.42
C SER A 145 0.20 -5.05 -12.37
N VAL A 146 0.58 -5.57 -11.21
CA VAL A 146 1.85 -6.29 -11.03
C VAL A 146 1.55 -7.74 -10.69
N GLU A 147 2.03 -8.63 -11.56
CA GLU A 147 2.13 -10.05 -11.26
C GLU A 147 3.41 -10.30 -10.48
N LEU A 148 3.27 -10.78 -9.25
CA LEU A 148 4.43 -11.16 -8.44
C LEU A 148 4.72 -12.64 -8.70
N PRO A 149 5.95 -13.00 -9.11
CA PRO A 149 6.29 -14.40 -9.37
C PRO A 149 6.21 -15.20 -8.08
N HIS A 150 5.76 -16.45 -8.11
CA HIS A 150 5.64 -17.31 -6.91
C HIS A 150 6.97 -17.55 -6.16
N THR A 151 8.11 -17.28 -6.80
CA THR A 151 9.44 -17.33 -6.21
C THR A 151 10.29 -16.16 -6.69
N TRP A 152 10.97 -15.49 -5.76
CA TRP A 152 11.92 -14.41 -6.07
C TRP A 152 13.34 -14.94 -6.09
N HIS A 153 13.99 -14.90 -7.26
CA HIS A 153 15.37 -15.38 -7.41
C HIS A 153 16.42 -14.27 -7.26
N GLY A 154 16.15 -13.23 -6.45
CA GLY A 154 17.08 -12.11 -6.27
C GLY A 154 17.30 -11.30 -7.54
N ARG A 155 16.37 -11.37 -8.50
CA ARG A 155 16.31 -10.38 -9.59
C ARG A 155 15.79 -9.06 -9.01
N PRO A 156 16.27 -7.90 -9.48
CA PRO A 156 15.63 -6.64 -9.13
C PRO A 156 14.14 -6.75 -9.48
N PRO A 157 13.26 -6.12 -8.71
CA PRO A 157 11.85 -6.14 -9.05
C PRO A 157 11.64 -5.67 -10.48
N PRO A 158 10.63 -6.20 -11.19
CA PRO A 158 10.22 -5.56 -12.43
C PRO A 158 10.11 -4.09 -12.09
N ALA A 159 10.81 -3.25 -12.86
CA ALA A 159 10.76 -1.82 -12.65
C ALA A 159 9.27 -1.49 -12.50
N PRO A 160 8.88 -0.79 -11.42
CA PRO A 160 7.48 -0.51 -11.23
C PRO A 160 6.97 0.08 -12.54
N PRO A 161 5.76 -0.26 -12.99
CA PRO A 161 5.32 0.01 -14.36
C PRO A 161 5.17 1.52 -14.66
N TRP A 162 5.57 2.37 -13.72
CA TRP A 162 5.91 3.76 -13.95
C TRP A 162 7.43 3.87 -14.21
N ASP A 163 7.79 4.03 -15.48
CA ASP A 163 9.14 4.38 -15.92
C ASP A 163 9.50 5.76 -15.32
N GLY A 164 10.19 5.74 -14.17
CA GLY A 164 10.54 6.92 -13.39
C GLY A 164 9.47 7.28 -12.36
N THR A 165 9.74 7.00 -11.08
CA THR A 165 9.01 7.67 -10.00
C THR A 165 9.35 9.15 -10.12
N PRO A 166 8.41 10.06 -10.45
CA PRO A 166 8.73 11.48 -10.45
C PRO A 166 9.18 11.85 -9.04
N PRO A 167 10.25 12.66 -8.88
CA PRO A 167 10.65 13.17 -7.58
C PRO A 167 9.44 13.76 -6.84
N GLY A 168 9.28 13.42 -5.56
CA GLY A 168 8.16 13.89 -4.75
C GLY A 168 6.86 13.08 -4.92
N ALA A 169 6.95 11.78 -5.18
CA ALA A 169 5.78 10.89 -5.17
C ALA A 169 5.40 10.43 -3.75
N LEU A 170 4.11 10.23 -3.51
CA LEU A 170 3.60 9.51 -2.34
C LEU A 170 3.11 8.14 -2.75
N LEU A 171 3.61 7.11 -2.08
CA LEU A 171 3.14 5.74 -2.19
C LEU A 171 2.36 5.37 -0.93
N VAL A 172 1.07 5.16 -1.10
CA VAL A 172 0.12 4.81 -0.06
C VAL A 172 -0.09 3.30 -0.10
N LEU A 173 0.41 2.60 0.91
CA LEU A 173 0.26 1.16 1.04
C LEU A 173 -1.02 0.91 1.83
N ASP A 174 -2.00 0.21 1.24
CA ASP A 174 -3.09 -0.33 2.05
C ASP A 174 -2.56 -1.46 2.93
N SER A 175 -3.25 -1.69 4.05
CA SER A 175 -3.01 -2.78 4.97
C SER A 175 -2.82 -4.09 4.19
N LEU A 176 -1.59 -4.61 4.17
CA LEU A 176 -1.19 -5.89 3.53
C LEU A 176 -1.80 -7.13 4.21
N GLU A 177 -2.96 -6.97 4.82
CA GLU A 177 -3.55 -7.88 5.80
C GLU A 177 -4.85 -8.50 5.32
N ASP A 178 -5.67 -7.78 4.57
CA ASP A 178 -7.00 -8.25 4.14
C ASP A 178 -7.01 -9.02 2.83
N THR A 179 -5.84 -9.22 2.26
CA THR A 179 -5.63 -10.08 1.10
C THR A 179 -4.74 -11.24 1.48
N SER A 180 -5.42 -12.31 1.88
CA SER A 180 -5.23 -13.74 1.55
C SER A 180 -3.84 -14.31 1.19
N ALA A 181 -2.73 -13.69 1.57
CA ALA A 181 -1.39 -14.25 1.44
C ALA A 181 -0.52 -14.06 2.69
N VAL A 182 -0.84 -13.12 3.60
CA VAL A 182 0.02 -12.88 4.79
C VAL A 182 -0.59 -13.36 6.13
N LEU A 183 -1.92 -13.51 6.24
CA LEU A 183 -2.58 -13.85 7.53
C LEU A 183 -3.46 -15.11 7.52
N LYS A 184 -3.02 -16.19 6.89
CA LYS A 184 -3.51 -17.56 7.20
C LYS A 184 -2.45 -18.49 7.82
N ALA A 185 -1.31 -17.97 8.25
CA ALA A 185 -0.24 -18.78 8.85
C ALA A 185 -0.24 -18.85 10.38
N PHE A 186 -0.98 -18.00 11.10
CA PHE A 186 -1.01 -18.08 12.57
C PHE A 186 -2.43 -17.89 13.11
N GLY A 187 -3.10 -19.03 13.31
CA GLY A 187 -4.33 -19.08 14.08
C GLY A 187 -4.11 -18.48 15.47
N LEU A 188 -4.74 -17.34 15.71
CA LEU A 188 -5.14 -16.90 17.04
C LEU A 188 -6.67 -16.92 17.07
N ALA A 189 -7.20 -18.14 16.98
CA ALA A 189 -8.40 -18.50 17.70
C ALA A 189 -7.94 -19.02 19.06
N GLY A 190 -8.18 -18.20 20.08
CA GLY A 190 -8.30 -18.60 21.48
C GLY A 190 -9.52 -17.89 22.01
#